data_AF-A0A955HLZ3-F1
#
_entry.id   AF-A0A955HLZ3-F1
#
_cell.length_a   1.000
_cell.length_b   1.000
_cell.length_c   1.000
_cell.angle_alpha   90.00
_cell.angle_beta   90.00
_cell.angle_gamma   90.00
#
_symmetry.space_group_name_H-M   'P 1'
#
loop_
_entity.id
_entity.type
_entity.pdbx_description
1 polymer ?
#
loop_
_entity_poly.entity_id
_entity_poly.type
_entity_poly.pdbx_seq_one_letter_code
_entity_poly.pdbx_strand_id
1 'polypeptide(L)' 'MENMTWQPIDTAPKDGTNVWLFCPDEEPQQCAGYFTGEAGAYWEPCDTLVSSVILEVLPTHWMPLPDAPKVEE' A
#
# COMPACT_ATOMS: atom_id res chain seq x y z
N MET A 1 8.73 -17.93 9.11
CA MET A 1 7.83 -17.00 8.41
C MET A 1 7.53 -15.92 9.42
N GLU A 2 8.09 -14.73 9.24
CA GLU A 2 7.74 -13.60 10.09
C GLU A 2 6.23 -13.35 9.90
N ASN A 3 5.49 -13.27 11.00
CA ASN A 3 4.06 -13.01 10.95
C ASN A 3 3.87 -11.61 10.31
N MET A 4 3.27 -11.55 9.13
CA MET A 4 2.89 -10.30 8.46
C MET A 4 1.75 -9.65 9.23
N THR A 5 2.09 -8.94 10.31
CA THR A 5 1.13 -8.23 11.14
C THR A 5 0.96 -6.81 10.62
N TRP A 6 -0.27 -6.31 10.71
CA TRP A 6 -0.57 -4.90 10.49
C TRP A 6 0.23 -4.00 11.44
N GLN A 7 0.75 -2.91 10.88
CA GLN A 7 1.55 -1.91 11.57
C GLN A 7 0.98 -0.51 11.33
N PRO A 8 1.15 0.45 12.25
CA PRO A 8 0.73 1.84 12.04
C PRO A 8 1.40 2.43 10.80
N ILE A 9 0.66 3.22 10.00
CA ILE A 9 1.14 3.75 8.73
C ILE A 9 2.42 4.60 8.84
N ASP A 10 2.64 5.28 9.97
CA ASP A 10 3.84 6.11 10.19
C ASP A 10 5.15 5.30 10.17
N THR A 11 5.06 3.98 10.33
CA THR A 11 6.20 3.05 10.28
C THR A 11 6.45 2.44 8.89
N ALA A 12 5.59 2.75 7.92
CA ALA A 12 5.67 2.17 6.60
C ALA A 12 6.91 2.63 5.82
N PRO A 13 7.44 1.79 4.92
CA PRO A 13 8.51 2.19 4.02
C PRO A 13 8.05 3.35 3.13
N LYS A 14 8.88 4.41 3.08
CA LYS A 14 8.65 5.62 2.28
C LYS A 14 9.60 5.73 1.08
N ASP A 15 10.18 4.60 0.70
CA ASP A 15 11.18 4.45 -0.37
C ASP A 15 10.56 3.98 -1.69
N GLY A 16 9.23 4.03 -1.81
CA GLY A 16 8.49 3.55 -2.98
C GLY A 16 8.21 2.04 -2.98
N THR A 17 8.54 1.32 -1.90
CA THR A 17 8.18 -0.10 -1.77
C THR A 17 6.67 -0.30 -1.74
N ASN A 18 6.19 -1.27 -2.52
CA ASN A 18 4.78 -1.67 -2.50
C ASN A 18 4.43 -2.39 -1.19
N VAL A 19 3.34 -1.96 -0.57
CA VAL A 19 2.79 -2.52 0.67
C VAL A 19 1.30 -2.76 0.54
N TRP A 20 0.75 -3.56 1.45
CA TRP A 20 -0.70 -3.68 1.61
C TRP A 20 -1.19 -2.61 2.58
N LEU A 21 -2.18 -1.82 2.17
CA LEU A 21 -2.70 -0.67 2.88
C LEU A 21 -4.11 -0.95 3.41
N PHE A 22 -4.44 -0.38 4.56
CA PHE A 22 -5.80 -0.36 5.11
C PHE A 22 -6.29 1.08 5.29
N CYS A 23 -7.37 1.40 4.58
CA CYS A 23 -8.02 2.70 4.50
C CYS A 23 -9.45 2.55 5.06
N PRO A 24 -9.70 2.86 6.34
CA PRO A 24 -10.98 2.55 7.00
C PRO A 24 -12.18 3.28 6.39
N ASP A 25 -11.96 4.45 5.79
CA ASP A 25 -13.00 5.33 5.25
C ASP A 25 -13.17 5.20 3.71
N GLU A 26 -12.46 4.27 3.06
CA GLU A 26 -12.48 4.06 1.60
C GLU A 26 -13.19 2.74 1.22
N GLU A 27 -13.70 2.65 -0.01
CA GLU A 27 -14.23 1.40 -0.59
C GLU A 27 -13.55 1.07 -1.93
N PRO A 28 -12.78 -0.03 -2.04
CA PRO A 28 -12.51 -1.03 -1.00
C PRO A 28 -11.58 -0.50 0.12
N GLN A 29 -11.78 -0.99 1.34
CA GLN A 29 -10.99 -0.57 2.52
C GLN A 29 -9.52 -1.05 2.49
N GLN A 30 -9.12 -1.86 1.51
CA GLN A 30 -7.77 -2.39 1.41
C GLN A 30 -7.30 -2.39 -0.04
N CYS A 31 -6.04 -2.01 -0.25
CA CYS A 31 -5.40 -2.02 -1.56
C CYS A 31 -3.88 -2.21 -1.43
N ALA A 32 -3.22 -2.57 -2.53
CA ALA A 32 -1.77 -2.43 -2.64
C ALA A 32 -1.42 -0.99 -3.06
N GLY A 33 -0.36 -0.42 -2.50
CA GLY A 33 0.09 0.92 -2.83
C GLY A 33 1.52 1.22 -2.38
N TYR A 34 2.03 2.39 -2.73
CA TYR A 34 3.37 2.85 -2.39
C TYR A 34 3.39 4.34 -2.05
N PHE A 35 4.44 4.80 -1.36
CA PHE A 35 4.64 6.21 -1.03
C PHE A 35 5.43 6.93 -2.13
N THR A 36 4.96 8.08 -2.60
CA THR A 36 5.53 8.76 -3.79
C THR A 36 6.80 9.57 -3.53
N GLY A 37 7.19 9.78 -2.26
CA GLY A 37 8.55 10.20 -1.86
C GLY A 37 9.00 11.64 -2.15
N GLU A 38 8.25 12.45 -2.90
CA GLU A 38 8.64 13.83 -3.28
C GLU A 38 7.71 14.94 -2.73
N ALA A 39 7.90 16.19 -3.18
CA ALA A 39 7.09 17.32 -2.74
C ALA A 39 5.60 17.08 -3.05
N GLY A 40 4.76 17.07 -2.00
CA GLY A 40 3.37 16.63 -2.12
C GLY A 40 3.20 15.12 -2.02
N ALA A 41 4.10 14.41 -1.34
CA ALA A 41 4.03 12.96 -1.21
C ALA A 41 2.71 12.48 -0.57
N TYR A 42 2.18 11.40 -1.14
CA TYR A 42 0.95 10.74 -0.70
C TYR A 42 1.11 9.22 -0.90
N TRP A 43 0.12 8.47 -0.43
CA TRP A 43 0.01 7.04 -0.69
C TRP A 43 -0.78 6.82 -1.98
N GLU A 44 -0.12 6.22 -2.98
CA GLU A 44 -0.70 5.96 -4.30
C GLU A 44 -1.12 4.49 -4.41
N PRO A 45 -2.37 4.20 -4.80
CA PRO A 45 -2.80 2.83 -5.05
C PRO A 45 -2.18 2.28 -6.35
N CYS A 46 -1.74 1.02 -6.33
CA CYS A 46 -1.19 0.34 -7.51
C CYS A 46 -2.25 -0.07 -8.55
N ASP A 47 -3.53 -0.13 -8.15
CA ASP A 47 -4.62 -0.50 -9.05
C ASP A 47 -4.98 0.70 -9.95
N THR A 48 -4.80 0.51 -11.26
CA THR A 48 -5.01 1.55 -12.27
C THR A 48 -6.46 1.99 -12.42
N LEU A 49 -7.43 1.14 -12.04
CA LEU A 49 -8.84 1.54 -12.02
C LEU A 49 -9.11 2.47 -10.84
N VAL A 50 -8.53 2.18 -9.67
CA VAL A 50 -8.65 3.00 -8.47
C VAL A 50 -7.90 4.32 -8.64
N SER A 51 -6.68 4.31 -9.17
CA SER A 51 -5.86 5.52 -9.34
C SER A 51 -6.45 6.51 -10.34
N SER A 52 -7.28 6.05 -11.28
CA SER A 52 -7.96 6.92 -12.25
C SER A 52 -9.10 7.76 -11.65
N VAL A 53 -9.60 7.36 -10.47
CA VAL A 53 -10.72 8.01 -9.77
C VAL A 53 -10.26 8.69 -8.48
N ILE A 54 -9.24 8.13 -7.83
CA ILE A 54 -8.72 8.59 -6.53
C ILE A 54 -7.23 8.89 -6.69
N LEU A 55 -6.85 10.16 -6.49
CA LEU A 55 -5.45 10.62 -6.61
C LEU A 55 -4.59 10.16 -5.43
N GLU A 56 -5.16 10.10 -4.22
CA GLU A 56 -4.46 9.68 -3.00
C GLU A 56 -5.38 8.84 -2.11
N VAL A 57 -4.81 7.88 -1.38
CA VAL A 57 -5.51 7.16 -0.31
C VAL A 57 -4.98 7.59 1.05
N LEU A 58 -5.81 7.47 2.09
CA LEU A 58 -5.46 7.81 3.48
C LEU A 58 -5.39 6.56 4.37
N PRO A 59 -4.35 5.73 4.21
CA PRO A 59 -4.22 4.52 5.00
C PRO A 59 -3.87 4.84 6.45
N THR A 60 -4.41 4.04 7.36
CA THR A 60 -4.07 4.09 8.79
C THR A 60 -3.08 3.02 9.19
N HIS A 61 -3.05 1.90 8.44
CA HIS A 61 -2.20 0.76 8.71
C HIS A 61 -1.63 0.18 7.41
N TRP A 62 -0.51 -0.53 7.54
CA TRP A 62 0.14 -1.24 6.45
C TRP A 62 0.61 -2.63 6.89
N MET A 63 0.87 -3.51 5.93
CA MET A 63 1.67 -4.72 6.12
C MET A 63 2.53 -4.98 4.87
N PRO A 64 3.67 -5.67 4.99
CA PRO A 64 4.43 -6.07 3.80
C PRO A 64 3.58 -6.98 2.91
N LEU A 65 3.77 -6.88 1.60
CA LEU A 65 3.22 -7.86 0.66
C LEU A 65 3.90 -9.22 0.87
N PRO A 66 3.17 -10.35 0.71
CA PRO A 66 3.80 -11.66 0.64
C PRO A 66 4.81 -11.70 -0.50
N ASP A 67 5.86 -12.51 -0.32
CA ASP A 67 6.76 -12.83 -1.43
C ASP A 67 5.96 -13.31 -2.64
N ALA A 68 6.33 -12.82 -3.82
CA ALA A 68 5.72 -13.29 -5.05
C ALA A 68 5.85 -14.81 -5.14
N PRO A 69 4.79 -15.52 -5.59
CA PRO A 69 4.89 -16.95 -5.80
C PRO A 69 6.01 -17.24 -6.81
N LYS A 70 6.72 -18.35 -6.61
CA LYS A 70 7.70 -18.81 -7.59
C LYS A 70 6.95 -19.19 -8.86
N VAL A 71 7.37 -18.67 -10.00
CA VAL A 71 6.90 -19.14 -11.31
C VAL A 71 7.59 -20.49 -11.54
N GLU A 72 6.81 -21.56 -11.67
CA GLU A 72 7.33 -22.83 -12.18
C GLU A 72 7.56 -22.65 -13.69
N GLU A 73 8.80 -22.88 -14.16
CA GLU A 73 9.16 -22.84 -15.58
C GLU A 73 8.63 -24.06 -16.35
#